data_AF-A0AAV1XMU5-F1
#
_entry.id   AF-A0AAV1XMU5-F1
#
_cell.length_a   1.000
_cell.length_b   1.000
_cell.length_c   1.000
_cell.angle_alpha   90.00
_cell.angle_beta   90.00
_cell.angle_gamma   90.00
#
_symmetry.space_group_name_H-M   'P 1'
#
loop_
_entity.id
_entity.type
_entity.pdbx_description
1 polymer ?
#
loop_
_entity_poly.entity_id
_entity_poly.type
_entity_poly.pdbx_seq_one_letter_code
_entity_poly.pdbx_strand_id
1 'polypeptide(L)'
;MVTSKVAPSHPYVPTDLHLSDYVPCSLSQIQILSVYAFASILVFSLTWIFSGRLRKLTKVDRLLMSWWAFTGLTHLILEAYFVFTPEFYKDKTGFYLAEVWKEYSKADSRYAGRDAGVVGVEGITVVLEGPLSLLAVYAIGSRKSYSYILQFAISLGQLYGTVLYFLTGVLQGDNFTVNTFYYYAYYIGTNGWWIIIPAIIMKRSWKKISAAVQVQEQTKKTKVR
;
A
#
# COMPACT_ATOMS: atom_id res chain seq x y z
N MET A 1 -28.65 -30.58 26.78
CA MET A 1 -28.39 -29.13 26.65
C MET A 1 -27.98 -28.86 25.22
N VAL A 2 -28.87 -28.25 24.43
CA VAL A 2 -28.55 -27.80 23.08
C VAL A 2 -27.80 -26.48 23.26
N THR A 3 -26.50 -26.46 23.02
CA THR A 3 -25.74 -25.21 22.91
C THR A 3 -26.30 -24.45 21.72
N SER A 4 -27.13 -23.44 21.96
CA SER A 4 -27.49 -22.48 20.93
C SER A 4 -26.19 -21.85 20.46
N LYS A 5 -25.74 -22.18 19.23
CA LYS A 5 -24.68 -21.42 18.58
C LYS A 5 -25.20 -20.00 18.40
N VAL A 6 -24.86 -19.12 19.33
CA VAL A 6 -25.06 -17.68 19.17
C VAL A 6 -24.36 -17.32 17.86
N ALA A 7 -25.10 -16.75 16.92
CA ALA A 7 -24.51 -16.32 15.66
C ALA A 7 -23.33 -15.38 15.96
N PRO A 8 -22.19 -15.54 15.28
CA PRO A 8 -21.02 -14.71 15.55
C PRO A 8 -21.38 -13.24 15.36
N SER A 9 -20.91 -12.39 16.27
CA SER A 9 -21.22 -10.95 16.32
C SER A 9 -20.63 -10.18 15.13
N HIS A 10 -19.65 -10.76 14.44
CA HIS A 10 -18.99 -10.23 13.25
C HIS A 10 -18.50 -11.39 12.34
N PRO A 11 -18.16 -11.13 11.06
CA PRO A 11 -17.73 -12.19 10.12
C PRO A 11 -16.24 -12.54 10.22
N TYR A 12 -15.43 -11.77 10.94
CA TYR A 12 -13.96 -11.91 11.00
C TYR A 12 -13.47 -13.16 11.75
N VAL A 13 -12.20 -13.51 11.50
CA VAL A 13 -11.52 -14.69 12.05
C VAL A 13 -10.31 -14.26 12.89
N PRO A 14 -10.14 -14.76 14.12
CA PRO A 14 -10.98 -15.75 14.78
C PRO A 14 -12.31 -15.16 15.27
N THR A 15 -13.32 -16.03 15.43
CA THR A 15 -14.71 -15.61 15.75
C THR A 15 -14.89 -15.11 17.18
N ASP A 16 -13.89 -15.29 18.04
CA ASP A 16 -13.85 -14.81 19.43
C ASP A 16 -13.22 -13.41 19.55
N LEU A 17 -12.88 -12.76 18.43
CA LEU A 17 -12.39 -11.39 18.43
C LEU A 17 -13.41 -10.44 19.09
N HIS A 18 -12.93 -9.60 20.01
CA HIS A 18 -13.81 -8.69 20.74
C HIS A 18 -14.01 -7.37 20.00
N LEU A 19 -15.01 -7.32 19.12
CA LEU A 19 -15.42 -6.09 18.42
C LEU A 19 -16.78 -5.58 18.93
N SER A 20 -16.73 -4.84 20.03
CA SER A 20 -17.93 -4.18 20.60
C SER A 20 -18.57 -3.24 19.58
N ASP A 21 -19.90 -3.22 19.48
CA ASP A 21 -20.62 -2.32 18.57
C ASP A 21 -20.23 -2.46 17.10
N TYR A 22 -19.80 -3.65 16.67
CA TYR A 22 -19.54 -3.93 15.27
C TYR A 22 -20.77 -3.62 14.41
N VAL A 23 -20.52 -2.90 13.30
CA VAL A 23 -21.54 -2.57 12.30
C VAL A 23 -21.13 -3.18 10.96
N PRO A 24 -21.98 -3.99 10.32
CA PRO A 24 -21.66 -4.56 9.01
C PRO A 24 -21.45 -3.48 7.94
N CYS A 25 -20.79 -3.85 6.83
CA CYS A 25 -20.71 -2.96 5.67
C CYS A 25 -22.12 -2.61 5.19
N SER A 26 -22.37 -1.31 4.99
CA SER A 26 -23.58 -0.81 4.33
C SER A 26 -23.43 -0.84 2.80
N LEU A 27 -22.19 -0.75 2.30
CA LEU A 27 -21.88 -0.85 0.88
C LEU A 27 -21.59 -2.31 0.49
N SER A 28 -22.04 -2.68 -0.71
CA SER A 28 -21.64 -3.96 -1.31
C SER A 28 -20.17 -3.93 -1.72
N GLN A 29 -19.55 -5.11 -1.79
CA GLN A 29 -18.18 -5.30 -2.27
C GLN A 29 -17.93 -4.63 -3.63
N ILE A 30 -18.87 -4.76 -4.57
CA ILE A 30 -18.75 -4.18 -5.92
C ILE A 30 -18.75 -2.65 -5.86
N GLN A 31 -19.58 -2.03 -5.01
CA GLN A 31 -19.58 -0.58 -4.84
C GLN A 31 -18.23 -0.10 -4.28
N ILE A 32 -17.71 -0.80 -3.27
CA ILE A 32 -16.41 -0.47 -2.65
C ILE A 32 -15.29 -0.52 -3.70
N LEU A 33 -15.20 -1.64 -4.42
CA LEU A 33 -14.18 -1.85 -5.45
C LEU A 33 -14.33 -0.90 -6.65
N SER A 34 -15.57 -0.57 -7.03
CA SER A 34 -15.83 0.33 -8.16
C SER A 34 -15.38 1.76 -7.87
N VAL A 35 -15.64 2.26 -6.66
CA VAL A 35 -15.13 3.58 -6.22
C VAL A 35 -13.60 3.57 -6.14
N TYR A 36 -13.01 2.49 -5.59
CA TYR A 36 -11.56 2.35 -5.50
C TYR A 36 -10.90 2.34 -6.89
N ALA A 37 -11.45 1.55 -7.82
CA ALA A 37 -10.97 1.47 -9.19
C ALA A 37 -11.11 2.82 -9.92
N PHE A 38 -12.25 3.49 -9.76
CA PHE A 38 -12.46 4.82 -10.33
C PHE A 38 -11.46 5.84 -9.81
N ALA A 39 -11.26 5.90 -8.49
CA ALA A 39 -10.29 6.79 -7.87
C ALA A 39 -8.84 6.50 -8.35
N SER A 40 -8.49 5.21 -8.46
CA SER A 40 -7.18 4.76 -8.97
C SER A 40 -6.94 5.20 -10.41
N ILE A 41 -7.94 5.00 -11.28
CA ILE A 41 -7.89 5.42 -12.69
C ILE A 41 -7.81 6.94 -12.78
N LEU A 42 -8.55 7.66 -11.93
CA LEU A 42 -8.52 9.12 -11.88
C LEU A 42 -7.13 9.64 -11.50
N VAL A 43 -6.52 9.12 -10.43
CA VAL A 43 -5.15 9.48 -10.01
C VAL A 43 -4.15 9.19 -11.13
N PHE A 44 -4.24 8.01 -11.74
CA PHE A 44 -3.37 7.65 -12.86
C PHE A 44 -3.53 8.63 -14.04
N SER A 45 -4.78 8.90 -14.43
CA SER A 45 -5.10 9.74 -15.59
C SER A 45 -4.67 11.19 -15.38
N LEU A 46 -4.97 11.76 -14.21
CA LEU A 46 -4.54 13.11 -13.85
C LEU A 46 -3.01 13.21 -13.86
N THR A 47 -2.33 12.29 -13.20
CA THR A 47 -0.86 12.28 -13.14
C THR A 47 -0.26 12.11 -14.54
N TRP A 48 -0.85 11.27 -15.38
CA TRP A 48 -0.43 11.09 -16.76
C TRP A 48 -0.59 12.36 -17.60
N ILE A 49 -1.73 13.06 -17.47
CA ILE A 49 -2.01 14.32 -18.17
C ILE A 49 -1.04 15.41 -17.72
N PHE A 50 -0.88 15.61 -16.41
CA PHE A 50 0.01 16.65 -15.86
C PHE A 50 1.48 16.37 -16.20
N SER A 51 1.94 15.13 -16.07
CA SER A 51 3.30 14.76 -16.44
C SER A 51 3.57 14.93 -17.95
N GLY A 52 2.55 14.82 -18.79
CA GLY A 52 2.65 15.09 -20.24
C GLY A 52 2.92 16.55 -20.58
N ARG A 53 2.62 17.48 -19.66
CA ARG A 53 2.92 18.92 -19.82
C ARG A 53 4.38 19.24 -19.46
N LEU A 54 5.08 18.33 -18.79
CA LEU A 54 6.48 18.50 -18.40
C LEU A 54 7.39 18.10 -19.57
N ARG A 55 8.23 19.05 -20.02
CA ARG A 55 9.18 18.79 -21.12
C ARG A 55 10.26 17.79 -20.67
N LYS A 56 10.68 16.91 -21.58
CA LYS A 56 11.82 15.99 -21.43
C LYS A 56 11.62 14.82 -20.45
N LEU A 57 10.38 14.47 -20.08
CA LEU A 57 10.09 13.22 -19.35
C LEU A 57 9.90 12.04 -20.31
N THR A 58 10.49 10.90 -19.98
CA THR A 58 10.25 9.65 -20.74
C THR A 58 8.88 9.05 -20.38
N LYS A 59 8.36 8.14 -21.21
CA LYS A 59 7.13 7.38 -20.87
C LYS A 59 7.28 6.61 -19.55
N VAL A 60 8.49 6.10 -19.28
CA VAL A 60 8.80 5.39 -18.02
C VAL A 60 8.73 6.34 -16.83
N ASP A 61 9.27 7.56 -16.95
CA ASP A 61 9.20 8.55 -15.86
C ASP A 61 7.76 8.93 -15.54
N ARG A 62 6.92 9.09 -16.57
CA ARG A 62 5.49 9.39 -16.41
C ARG A 62 4.74 8.23 -15.74
N LEU A 63 5.03 6.99 -16.14
CA LEU A 63 4.44 5.80 -15.52
C LEU A 63 4.83 5.70 -14.04
N LEU A 64 6.10 5.98 -13.71
CA LEU A 64 6.58 5.99 -12.33
C LEU A 64 5.95 7.11 -11.53
N MET A 65 5.78 8.31 -12.10
CA MET A 65 5.02 9.38 -11.43
C MET A 65 3.61 8.93 -11.10
N SER A 66 2.91 8.25 -12.03
CA SER A 66 1.56 7.73 -11.76
C SER A 66 1.56 6.67 -10.66
N TRP A 67 2.53 5.74 -10.66
CA TRP A 67 2.70 4.77 -9.59
C TRP A 67 2.92 5.46 -8.23
N TRP A 68 3.90 6.36 -8.14
CA TRP A 68 4.24 7.03 -6.88
C TRP A 68 3.13 7.96 -6.37
N ALA A 69 2.35 8.58 -7.26
CA ALA A 69 1.17 9.34 -6.86
C ALA A 69 0.09 8.43 -6.28
N PHE A 70 -0.20 7.31 -6.95
CA PHE A 70 -1.15 6.31 -6.47
C PHE A 70 -0.73 5.72 -5.12
N THR A 71 0.52 5.29 -5.01
CA THR A 71 1.13 4.78 -3.78
C THR A 71 1.05 5.80 -2.64
N GLY A 72 1.51 7.04 -2.89
CA GLY A 72 1.53 8.08 -1.88
C GLY A 72 0.14 8.41 -1.33
N LEU A 73 -0.86 8.48 -2.22
CA LEU A 73 -2.25 8.73 -1.83
C LEU A 73 -2.89 7.52 -1.14
N THR A 74 -2.52 6.30 -1.51
CA THR A 74 -2.98 5.09 -0.81
C THR A 74 -2.54 5.11 0.64
N HIS A 75 -1.25 5.32 0.89
CA HIS A 75 -0.71 5.42 2.25
C HIS A 75 -1.35 6.60 3.02
N LEU A 76 -1.42 7.79 2.42
CA LEU A 76 -1.89 9.00 3.12
C LEU A 76 -3.40 9.13 3.30
N ILE A 77 -4.21 8.38 2.55
CA ILE A 77 -5.68 8.45 2.64
C ILE A 77 -6.24 7.16 3.24
N LEU A 78 -5.96 6.01 2.62
CA LEU A 78 -6.52 4.73 3.05
C LEU A 78 -5.87 4.26 4.34
N GLU A 79 -4.55 4.07 4.33
CA GLU A 79 -3.83 3.52 5.49
C GLU A 79 -3.80 4.52 6.64
N ALA A 80 -3.66 5.82 6.36
CA ALA A 80 -3.76 6.85 7.38
C ALA A 80 -5.10 6.80 8.12
N TYR A 81 -6.21 6.63 7.39
CA TYR A 81 -7.51 6.47 8.02
C TYR A 81 -7.56 5.23 8.92
N PHE A 82 -7.02 4.09 8.49
CA PHE A 82 -6.93 2.90 9.33
C PHE A 82 -6.09 3.13 10.60
N VAL A 83 -4.91 3.74 10.45
CA VAL A 83 -3.98 3.98 11.57
C VAL A 83 -4.62 4.90 12.61
N PHE A 84 -5.25 5.99 12.17
CA PHE A 84 -5.79 7.04 13.04
C PHE A 84 -7.27 6.86 13.44
N THR A 85 -7.97 5.86 12.88
CA THR A 85 -9.38 5.57 13.20
C THR A 85 -9.51 4.13 13.71
N PRO A 86 -9.06 3.84 14.95
CA PRO A 86 -9.00 2.46 15.47
C PRO A 86 -10.37 1.78 15.58
N GLU A 87 -11.44 2.56 15.70
CA GLU A 87 -12.82 2.08 15.83
C GLU A 87 -13.62 2.17 14.52
N PHE A 88 -12.95 2.13 13.35
CA PHE A 88 -13.61 2.23 12.04
C PHE A 88 -14.75 1.20 11.85
N TYR A 89 -14.67 0.04 12.51
CA TYR A 89 -15.68 -1.02 12.44
C TYR A 89 -17.00 -0.68 13.15
N LYS A 90 -17.03 0.39 13.95
CA LYS A 90 -18.24 0.92 14.61
C LYS A 90 -18.98 1.95 13.75
N ASP A 91 -18.45 2.34 12.59
CA ASP A 91 -19.08 3.36 11.74
C ASP A 91 -20.47 2.90 11.25
N LYS A 92 -21.47 3.73 11.55
CA LYS A 92 -22.89 3.55 11.17
C LYS A 92 -23.29 4.41 9.98
N THR A 93 -22.43 5.35 9.58
CA THR A 93 -22.76 6.34 8.55
C THR A 93 -22.57 5.79 7.14
N GLY A 94 -21.82 4.70 6.99
CA GLY A 94 -21.43 4.17 5.68
C GLY A 94 -20.29 4.98 5.08
N PHE A 95 -19.43 5.57 5.93
CA PHE A 95 -18.29 6.34 5.46
C PHE A 95 -17.34 5.44 4.67
N TYR A 96 -17.01 5.87 3.45
CA TYR A 96 -16.34 5.00 2.48
C TYR A 96 -15.04 4.34 2.99
N LEU A 97 -14.18 5.07 3.71
CA LEU A 97 -12.93 4.49 4.20
C LEU A 97 -13.16 3.47 5.33
N ALA A 98 -14.18 3.66 6.18
CA ALA A 98 -14.59 2.62 7.13
C ALA A 98 -15.09 1.38 6.40
N GLU A 99 -15.90 1.55 5.36
CA GLU A 99 -16.41 0.45 4.54
C GLU A 99 -15.27 -0.33 3.86
N VAL A 100 -14.27 0.35 3.31
CA VAL A 100 -13.07 -0.28 2.74
C VAL A 100 -12.35 -1.14 3.76
N TRP A 101 -12.10 -0.62 4.96
CA TRP A 101 -11.37 -1.39 5.98
C TRP A 101 -12.21 -2.48 6.61
N LYS A 102 -13.53 -2.32 6.74
CA LYS A 102 -14.43 -3.39 7.15
C LYS A 102 -14.46 -4.52 6.12
N GLU A 103 -14.46 -4.19 4.82
CA GLU A 103 -14.40 -5.17 3.73
C GLU A 103 -13.03 -5.85 3.68
N TYR A 104 -11.94 -5.09 3.71
CA TYR A 104 -10.58 -5.64 3.68
C TYR A 104 -10.27 -6.49 4.91
N SER A 105 -10.87 -6.19 6.06
CA SER A 105 -10.75 -7.03 7.27
C SER A 105 -11.32 -8.44 7.09
N LYS A 106 -12.12 -8.71 6.04
CA LYS A 106 -12.51 -10.09 5.70
C LYS A 106 -11.33 -10.88 5.10
N ALA A 107 -10.43 -10.19 4.41
CA ALA A 107 -9.18 -10.74 3.91
C ALA A 107 -8.08 -10.76 4.94
N ASP A 108 -8.08 -9.81 5.86
CA ASP A 108 -7.16 -9.82 6.98
C ASP A 108 -7.78 -9.24 8.23
N SER A 109 -8.32 -10.12 9.07
CA SER A 109 -9.03 -9.74 10.30
C SER A 109 -8.14 -9.05 11.32
N ARG A 110 -6.80 -9.13 11.15
CA ARG A 110 -5.83 -8.41 11.98
C ARG A 110 -5.98 -6.89 11.87
N TYR A 111 -6.58 -6.37 10.79
CA TYR A 111 -6.93 -4.94 10.68
C TYR A 111 -8.06 -4.59 11.65
N ALA A 112 -9.18 -5.31 11.63
CA ALA A 112 -10.26 -5.10 12.60
C ALA A 112 -9.80 -5.35 14.04
N GLY A 113 -8.96 -6.38 14.24
CA GLY A 113 -8.36 -6.72 15.54
C GLY A 113 -7.22 -5.82 15.98
N ARG A 114 -6.81 -4.85 15.16
CA ARG A 114 -5.72 -3.88 15.46
C ARG A 114 -4.42 -4.56 15.88
N ASP A 115 -4.04 -5.63 15.17
CA ASP A 115 -2.77 -6.33 15.41
C ASP A 115 -1.58 -5.36 15.39
N ALA A 116 -0.70 -5.46 16.38
CA ALA A 116 0.41 -4.52 16.55
C ALA A 116 1.40 -4.55 15.38
N GLY A 117 1.59 -5.71 14.74
CA GLY A 117 2.45 -5.86 13.57
C GLY A 117 1.86 -5.13 12.36
N VAL A 118 0.58 -5.37 12.08
CA VAL A 118 -0.16 -4.67 11.01
C VAL A 118 -0.18 -3.17 11.26
N VAL A 119 -0.66 -2.72 12.43
CA VAL A 119 -0.71 -1.29 12.77
C VAL A 119 0.67 -0.63 12.73
N GLY A 120 1.72 -1.34 13.15
CA GLY A 120 3.10 -0.85 13.10
C GLY A 120 3.63 -0.66 11.68
N VAL A 121 3.42 -1.65 10.80
CA VAL A 121 3.81 -1.56 9.39
C VAL A 121 3.07 -0.41 8.71
N GLU A 122 1.74 -0.36 8.86
CA GLU A 122 0.89 0.70 8.29
C GLU A 122 1.22 2.09 8.86
N GLY A 123 1.61 2.17 10.14
CA GLY A 123 2.07 3.43 10.73
C GLY A 123 3.33 3.96 10.04
N ILE A 124 4.28 3.07 9.70
CA ILE A 124 5.51 3.43 8.99
C ILE A 124 5.22 3.84 7.55
N THR A 125 4.34 3.12 6.85
CA THR A 125 3.95 3.47 5.47
C THR A 125 3.29 4.85 5.43
N VAL A 126 2.42 5.16 6.38
CA VAL A 126 1.75 6.48 6.49
C VAL A 126 2.74 7.62 6.73
N VAL A 127 3.66 7.47 7.69
CA VAL A 127 4.54 8.59 8.11
C VAL A 127 5.78 8.75 7.24
N LEU A 128 6.26 7.69 6.59
CA LEU A 128 7.45 7.70 5.74
C LEU A 128 7.11 7.47 4.27
N GLU A 129 6.53 6.33 3.93
CA GLU A 129 6.42 5.92 2.52
C GLU A 129 5.42 6.77 1.72
N GLY A 130 4.31 7.18 2.33
CA GLY A 130 3.33 8.09 1.74
C GLY A 130 3.96 9.42 1.31
N PRO A 131 4.52 10.20 2.26
CA PRO A 131 5.20 11.46 1.95
C PRO A 131 6.37 11.30 0.98
N LEU A 132 7.20 10.27 1.16
CA LEU A 132 8.35 10.02 0.29
C LEU A 132 7.93 9.63 -1.12
N SER A 133 6.81 8.92 -1.29
CA SER A 133 6.25 8.61 -2.62
C SER A 133 5.81 9.87 -3.36
N LEU A 134 5.13 10.80 -2.68
CA LEU A 134 4.79 12.11 -3.28
C LEU A 134 6.05 12.94 -3.57
N LEU A 135 7.07 12.87 -2.70
CA LEU A 135 8.37 13.48 -2.97
C LEU A 135 9.05 12.85 -4.20
N ALA A 136 8.86 11.55 -4.45
CA ALA A 136 9.37 10.89 -5.65
C ALA A 136 8.71 11.41 -6.92
N VAL A 137 7.40 11.70 -6.90
CA VAL A 137 6.70 12.38 -8.01
C VAL A 137 7.37 13.73 -8.31
N TYR A 138 7.58 14.55 -7.27
CA TYR A 138 8.26 15.84 -7.40
C TYR A 138 9.70 15.68 -7.92
N ALA A 139 10.46 14.71 -7.37
CA ALA A 139 11.84 14.48 -7.73
C ALA A 139 12.00 14.05 -9.19
N ILE A 140 11.08 13.24 -9.71
CA ILE A 140 11.03 12.86 -11.13
C ILE A 140 10.68 14.09 -11.99
N GLY A 141 9.58 14.79 -11.68
CA GLY A 141 9.13 15.95 -12.46
C GLY A 141 10.15 17.10 -12.50
N SER A 142 10.86 17.31 -11.39
CA SER A 142 11.90 18.32 -11.25
C SER A 142 13.32 17.83 -11.60
N ARG A 143 13.46 16.55 -12.00
CA ARG A 143 14.73 15.92 -12.38
C ARG A 143 15.82 16.08 -11.33
N LYS A 144 15.47 15.85 -10.07
CA LYS A 144 16.42 15.91 -8.95
C LYS A 144 17.39 14.73 -9.01
N SER A 145 18.67 14.98 -8.71
CA SER A 145 19.72 13.95 -8.73
C SER A 145 19.45 12.79 -7.77
N TYR A 146 18.79 13.06 -6.64
CA TYR A 146 18.42 12.04 -5.65
C TYR A 146 17.20 11.18 -6.06
N SER A 147 16.57 11.44 -7.21
CA SER A 147 15.32 10.76 -7.61
C SER A 147 15.45 9.23 -7.62
N TYR A 148 16.55 8.67 -8.14
CA TYR A 148 16.76 7.21 -8.15
C TYR A 148 17.03 6.64 -6.76
N ILE A 149 17.77 7.37 -5.91
CA ILE A 149 18.07 6.95 -4.53
C ILE A 149 16.78 6.91 -3.72
N LEU A 150 15.95 7.96 -3.85
CA LEU A 150 14.66 8.05 -3.19
C LEU A 150 13.74 6.90 -3.62
N GLN A 151 13.60 6.65 -4.92
CA GLN A 151 12.81 5.53 -5.44
C GLN A 151 13.33 4.17 -4.94
N PHE A 152 14.64 3.98 -4.87
CA PHE A 152 15.24 2.76 -4.33
C PHE A 152 14.90 2.58 -2.85
N ALA A 153 15.04 3.64 -2.03
CA ALA A 153 14.79 3.59 -0.60
C ALA A 153 13.31 3.29 -0.28
N ILE A 154 12.37 3.94 -0.98
CA ILE A 154 10.94 3.68 -0.80
C ILE A 154 10.62 2.24 -1.21
N SER A 155 11.10 1.79 -2.38
CA SER A 155 10.84 0.42 -2.83
C SER A 155 11.42 -0.63 -1.88
N LEU A 156 12.57 -0.39 -1.28
CA LEU A 156 13.14 -1.28 -0.27
C LEU A 156 12.27 -1.33 1.00
N GLY A 157 11.77 -0.17 1.45
CA GLY A 157 10.81 -0.09 2.56
C GLY A 157 9.56 -0.90 2.29
N GLN A 158 8.94 -0.71 1.13
CA GLN A 158 7.73 -1.44 0.72
C GLN A 158 7.93 -2.94 0.68
N LEU A 159 9.06 -3.40 0.12
CA LEU A 159 9.40 -4.82 0.10
C LEU A 159 9.57 -5.36 1.51
N TYR A 160 10.29 -4.64 2.36
CA TYR A 160 10.53 -5.06 3.74
C TYR A 160 9.21 -5.11 4.54
N GLY A 161 8.40 -4.07 4.48
CA GLY A 161 7.09 -4.00 5.14
C GLY A 161 6.15 -5.10 4.66
N THR A 162 6.07 -5.33 3.36
CA THR A 162 5.20 -6.38 2.79
C THR A 162 5.69 -7.79 3.16
N VAL A 163 7.01 -8.03 3.19
CA VAL A 163 7.56 -9.30 3.67
C VAL A 163 7.26 -9.51 5.15
N LEU A 164 7.41 -8.48 5.99
CA LEU A 164 7.02 -8.56 7.40
C LEU A 164 5.52 -8.80 7.58
N TYR A 165 4.69 -8.16 6.77
CA TYR A 165 3.24 -8.33 6.78
C TYR A 165 2.83 -9.79 6.49
N PHE A 166 3.41 -10.41 5.47
CA PHE A 166 3.18 -11.84 5.18
C PHE A 166 3.77 -12.75 6.24
N LEU A 167 5.00 -12.48 6.69
CA LEU A 167 5.70 -13.28 7.69
C LEU A 167 4.92 -13.33 9.00
N THR A 168 4.42 -12.19 9.48
CA THR A 168 3.61 -12.12 10.70
C THR A 168 2.33 -12.92 10.56
N GLY A 169 1.69 -12.95 9.38
CA GLY A 169 0.50 -13.75 9.13
C GLY A 169 0.78 -15.25 9.27
N VAL A 170 1.89 -15.72 8.69
CA VAL A 170 2.33 -17.11 8.81
C VAL A 170 2.71 -17.46 10.25
N LEU A 171 3.45 -16.60 10.94
CA LEU A 171 3.89 -16.81 12.32
C LEU A 171 2.72 -16.82 13.31
N GLN A 172 1.64 -16.11 13.01
CA GLN A 172 0.40 -16.10 13.79
C GLN A 172 -0.56 -17.25 13.43
N GLY A 173 -0.11 -18.21 12.60
CA GLY A 173 -0.82 -19.45 12.32
C GLY A 173 -1.78 -19.40 11.13
N ASP A 174 -1.69 -18.36 10.29
CA ASP A 174 -2.43 -18.23 9.02
C ASP A 174 -3.96 -18.36 9.15
N ASN A 175 -4.49 -17.97 10.30
CA ASN A 175 -5.90 -18.10 10.66
C ASN A 175 -6.56 -16.74 10.92
N PHE A 176 -6.63 -15.90 9.88
CA PHE A 176 -7.15 -14.54 9.96
C PHE A 176 -8.08 -14.15 8.79
N THR A 177 -8.32 -15.07 7.85
CA THR A 177 -9.15 -14.79 6.64
C THR A 177 -10.48 -15.51 6.74
N VAL A 178 -11.55 -14.88 6.24
CA VAL A 178 -12.90 -15.45 6.37
C VAL A 178 -13.14 -16.64 5.44
N ASN A 179 -12.49 -16.65 4.27
CA ASN A 179 -12.53 -17.77 3.33
C ASN A 179 -11.40 -17.65 2.28
N THR A 180 -11.27 -18.71 1.46
CA THR A 180 -10.26 -18.85 0.42
C THR A 180 -10.30 -17.75 -0.65
N PHE A 181 -11.47 -17.22 -1.00
CA PHE A 181 -11.56 -16.12 -1.97
C PHE A 181 -10.86 -14.87 -1.43
N TYR A 182 -11.15 -14.48 -0.19
CA TYR A 182 -10.50 -13.32 0.42
C TYR A 182 -9.00 -13.57 0.66
N TYR A 183 -8.61 -14.79 0.99
CA TYR A 183 -7.19 -15.15 1.12
C TYR A 183 -6.42 -14.89 -0.20
N TYR A 184 -6.88 -15.43 -1.32
CA TYR A 184 -6.12 -15.32 -2.57
C TYR A 184 -6.36 -14.02 -3.33
N ALA A 185 -7.60 -13.56 -3.45
CA ALA A 185 -7.92 -12.39 -4.29
C ALA A 185 -7.54 -11.08 -3.60
N TYR A 186 -7.77 -10.97 -2.29
CA TYR A 186 -7.44 -9.78 -1.52
C TYR A 186 -6.05 -9.94 -0.89
N TYR A 187 -5.91 -10.83 0.10
CA TYR A 187 -4.67 -10.88 0.89
C TYR A 187 -3.41 -11.18 0.04
N ILE A 188 -3.40 -12.20 -0.80
CA ILE A 188 -2.27 -12.44 -1.72
C ILE A 188 -2.30 -11.46 -2.91
N GLY A 189 -3.46 -11.33 -3.56
CA GLY A 189 -3.61 -10.65 -4.84
C GLY A 189 -3.35 -9.15 -4.78
N THR A 190 -3.91 -8.43 -3.81
CA THR A 190 -3.68 -6.98 -3.70
C THR A 190 -2.26 -6.72 -3.23
N ASN A 191 -1.79 -7.35 -2.15
CA ASN A 191 -0.45 -7.11 -1.62
C ASN A 191 0.68 -7.57 -2.54
N GLY A 192 0.44 -8.53 -3.43
CA GLY A 192 1.44 -9.00 -4.40
C GLY A 192 2.01 -7.88 -5.29
N TRP A 193 1.22 -6.85 -5.61
CA TRP A 193 1.72 -5.72 -6.41
C TRP A 193 2.74 -4.84 -5.67
N TRP A 194 2.66 -4.79 -4.33
CA TRP A 194 3.58 -4.09 -3.44
C TRP A 194 4.91 -4.86 -3.29
N ILE A 195 4.97 -6.08 -3.83
CA ILE A 195 6.23 -6.81 -4.04
C ILE A 195 6.76 -6.58 -5.46
N ILE A 196 5.93 -6.88 -6.46
CA ILE A 196 6.37 -6.95 -7.86
C ILE A 196 6.85 -5.60 -8.37
N ILE A 197 6.05 -4.55 -8.19
CA ILE A 197 6.35 -3.23 -8.77
C ILE A 197 7.56 -2.60 -8.06
N PRO A 198 7.63 -2.56 -6.71
CA PRO A 198 8.82 -2.07 -6.01
C PRO A 198 10.09 -2.83 -6.36
N ALA A 199 10.05 -4.16 -6.53
CA ALA A 199 11.22 -4.93 -6.96
C ALA A 199 11.76 -4.50 -8.35
N ILE A 200 10.86 -4.24 -9.30
CA ILE A 200 11.23 -3.75 -10.64
C ILE A 200 11.86 -2.35 -10.54
N ILE A 201 11.26 -1.45 -9.76
CA ILE A 201 11.75 -0.08 -9.58
C ILE A 201 13.10 -0.09 -8.86
N MET A 202 13.24 -0.87 -7.80
CA MET A 202 14.49 -1.06 -7.06
C MET A 202 15.62 -1.53 -7.99
N LYS A 203 15.37 -2.55 -8.83
CA LYS A 203 16.33 -3.04 -9.82
C LYS A 203 16.72 -1.95 -10.84
N ARG A 204 15.76 -1.17 -11.33
CA ARG A 204 16.02 -0.05 -12.25
C ARG A 204 16.88 1.02 -11.59
N SER A 205 16.51 1.45 -10.39
CA SER A 205 17.20 2.48 -9.63
C SER A 205 18.61 2.05 -9.28
N TRP A 206 18.81 0.82 -8.81
CA TRP A 206 20.13 0.23 -8.55
C TRP A 206 21.04 0.35 -9.78
N LYS A 207 20.59 -0.13 -10.96
CA LYS A 207 21.36 -0.03 -12.20
C LYS A 207 21.76 1.40 -12.56
N LYS A 208 20.84 2.35 -12.38
CA LYS A 208 21.09 3.77 -12.70
C LYS A 208 22.08 4.41 -11.73
N ILE A 209 21.97 4.09 -10.44
CA ILE A 209 22.90 4.56 -9.40
C ILE A 209 24.30 3.98 -9.66
N SER A 210 24.42 2.67 -9.87
CA SER A 210 25.70 2.02 -10.13
C SER A 210 26.39 2.56 -11.38
N ALA A 211 25.64 2.77 -12.47
CA ALA A 211 26.20 3.36 -13.70
C ALA A 211 26.72 4.79 -13.47
N ALA A 212 26.01 5.60 -12.68
CA ALA A 212 26.46 6.95 -12.36
C ALA A 212 27.77 6.96 -11.55
N VAL A 213 27.92 6.03 -10.59
CA VAL A 213 29.15 5.87 -9.79
C VAL A 213 30.33 5.45 -10.68
N GLN A 214 30.12 4.48 -11.60
CA GLN A 214 31.17 4.03 -12.52
C GLN A 214 31.68 5.16 -13.42
N VAL A 215 30.78 5.99 -13.97
CA VAL A 215 31.15 7.14 -14.80
C VAL A 215 31.96 8.16 -14.00
N GLN A 216 31.60 8.38 -12.73
CA GLN A 216 32.34 9.28 -11.85
C GLN A 216 33.77 8.77 -11.59
N GLU A 217 33.94 7.47 -11.37
CA GLU A 217 35.26 6.85 -11.19
C GLU A 217 36.14 6.95 -12.43
N GLN A 218 35.57 6.69 -13.62
CA GLN A 218 36.27 6.84 -14.89
C GLN A 218 36.72 8.29 -15.13
N THR A 219 35.83 9.25 -14.88
CA THR A 219 36.13 10.68 -15.02
C THR A 219 37.25 11.13 -14.08
N LYS A 220 37.29 10.59 -12.84
CA LYS A 220 38.39 10.85 -11.90
C LYS A 220 39.71 10.30 -12.44
N LYS A 221 39.73 9.08 -12.98
CA LYS A 221 40.95 8.48 -13.58
C LYS A 221 41.49 9.29 -14.76
N THR A 222 40.61 9.81 -15.61
CA THR A 222 41.02 10.65 -16.76
C THR A 222 41.58 12.01 -16.34
N LYS A 223 41.11 12.60 -15.23
CA LYS A 223 41.61 13.91 -14.74
C LYS A 223 42.95 13.84 -14.00
N VAL A 224 43.35 12.65 -13.54
CA VAL A 224 44.61 12.43 -12.81
C VAL A 224 45.76 12.07 -13.76
N ARG A 225 45.46 11.78 -15.03
CA ARG A 225 46.43 11.52 -16.09
C ARG A 225 46.65 12.77 -16.94
#